data_AF-A0AAV6B4Q7-F1
#
_entry.id   AF-A0AAV6B4Q7-F1
#
_cell.length_a   1.000
_cell.length_b   1.000
_cell.length_c   1.000
_cell.angle_alpha   90.00
_cell.angle_beta   90.00
_cell.angle_gamma   90.00
#
_symmetry.space_group_name_H-M   'P 1'
#
loop_
_entity.id
_entity.type
_entity.pdbx_description
1 polymer ?
#
loop_
_entity_poly.entity_id
_entity_poly.type
_entity_poly.pdbx_seq_one_letter_code
_entity_poly.pdbx_strand_id
1 'polypeptide(L)' 'KRLDIPAGTAVRFEPGETKTVKLVEIAGNKVIRGGNNLADGPVSTTGAKTALQRAKEQGFANG' A
#
# COMPACT_ATOMS: atom_id res chain seq x y z
N LYS A 1 -2.18 1.48 -4.50
CA LYS A 1 -1.41 0.87 -5.62
C LYS A 1 -1.02 -0.55 -5.22
N ARG A 2 -0.62 -1.41 -6.16
CA ARG A 2 -0.08 -2.77 -5.92
C ARG A 2 1.20 -2.99 -6.74
N LEU A 3 1.97 -4.02 -6.42
CA LEU A 3 3.15 -4.41 -7.22
C LEU A 3 2.74 -4.72 -8.67
N ASP A 4 3.51 -4.18 -9.60
CA ASP A 4 3.38 -4.43 -11.03
C ASP A 4 4.30 -5.60 -11.44
N ILE A 5 3.89 -6.80 -11.06
CA ILE A 5 4.57 -8.08 -11.30
C ILE A 5 3.52 -9.14 -11.68
N PRO A 6 3.91 -10.30 -12.24
CA PRO A 6 2.98 -11.38 -12.57
C PRO A 6 2.12 -11.79 -11.38
N ALA A 7 0.83 -12.06 -11.63
CA ALA A 7 -0.10 -12.45 -10.58
C ALA A 7 0.38 -13.72 -9.85
N GLY A 8 0.24 -13.73 -8.53
CA GLY A 8 0.69 -14.84 -7.68
C GLY A 8 2.18 -14.83 -7.30
N THR A 9 2.96 -13.86 -7.76
CA THR A 9 4.38 -13.70 -7.39
C THR A 9 4.57 -12.62 -6.31
N ALA A 10 5.80 -12.50 -5.78
CA ALA A 10 6.15 -11.56 -4.71
C ALA A 10 7.55 -10.96 -4.91
N VAL A 11 7.81 -9.82 -4.25
CA VAL A 11 9.15 -9.22 -4.15
C VAL A 11 9.68 -9.46 -2.73
N ARG A 12 10.90 -10.00 -2.63
CA ARG A 12 11.62 -10.20 -1.36
C ARG A 12 12.59 -9.04 -1.11
N PHE A 13 12.58 -8.55 0.12
CA PHE A 13 13.50 -7.55 0.64
C PHE A 13 14.32 -8.20 1.75
N GLU A 14 15.64 -8.29 1.57
CA GLU A 14 16.53 -8.76 2.64
C GLU A 14 16.77 -7.66 3.68
N PRO A 15 17.19 -8.01 4.91
CA PRO A 15 17.59 -7.02 5.91
C PRO A 15 18.65 -6.06 5.37
N GLY A 16 18.35 -4.75 5.37
CA GLY A 16 19.23 -3.68 4.86
C GLY A 16 19.14 -3.45 3.35
N GLU A 17 18.38 -4.25 2.62
CA GLU A 17 18.25 -4.10 1.17
C GLU A 17 17.29 -2.97 0.79
N THR A 18 17.69 -2.17 -0.21
CA THR A 18 16.81 -1.17 -0.83
C THR A 18 16.59 -1.52 -2.29
N LYS A 19 15.32 -1.57 -2.72
CA LYS A 19 14.93 -1.83 -4.11
C LYS A 19 13.92 -0.80 -4.59
N THR A 20 14.10 -0.30 -5.80
CA THR A 20 13.05 0.42 -6.52
C THR A 20 12.10 -0.58 -7.16
N VAL A 21 10.80 -0.47 -6.86
CA VAL A 21 9.76 -1.34 -7.41
C VAL A 21 8.74 -0.53 -8.21
N LYS A 22 8.17 -1.14 -9.25
CA LYS A 22 7.06 -0.55 -10.00
C LYS A 22 5.73 -0.88 -9.34
N LEU A 23 4.86 0.12 -9.27
CA LEU A 23 3.53 0.01 -8.70
C LEU A 23 2.49 0.46 -9.72
N VAL A 24 1.38 -0.27 -9.80
CA VAL A 24 0.22 0.08 -10.62
C VAL A 24 -1.00 0.38 -9.75
N GLU A 25 -1.97 1.11 -10.29
CA GLU A 25 -3.24 1.32 -9.62
C GLU A 25 -4.00 0.01 -9.39
N ILE A 26 -4.79 -0.03 -8.32
CA ILE A 26 -5.81 -1.08 -8.20
C ILE A 26 -6.94 -0.75 -9.17
N ALA A 27 -7.49 -1.76 -9.83
CA ALA A 27 -8.56 -1.62 -10.81
C ALA A 27 -9.94 -1.94 -10.18
N GLY A 28 -10.98 -2.02 -11.01
CA GLY A 28 -12.35 -2.25 -10.58
C GLY A 28 -12.90 -1.08 -9.76
N ASN A 29 -13.68 -1.39 -8.72
CA ASN A 29 -14.30 -0.37 -7.85
C ASN A 29 -13.29 0.43 -7.00
N LYS A 30 -12.00 0.08 -7.06
CA LYS A 30 -10.92 0.71 -6.28
C LYS A 30 -11.26 0.82 -4.78
N VAL A 31 -11.68 -0.29 -4.17
CA VAL A 31 -11.98 -0.37 -2.74
C VAL A 31 -10.90 -1.23 -2.08
N ILE A 32 -10.19 -0.67 -1.10
CA ILE A 32 -9.21 -1.39 -0.28
C ILE A 32 -9.95 -2.01 0.90
N ARG A 33 -9.62 -3.26 1.26
CA ARG A 33 -10.18 -3.95 2.44
C ARG A 33 -9.10 -4.77 3.16
N GLY A 34 -9.16 -4.85 4.48
CA GLY A 34 -8.29 -5.72 5.29
C GLY A 34 -6.83 -5.25 5.44
N GLY A 35 -5.89 -6.20 5.52
CA GLY A 35 -4.47 -5.93 5.82
C GLY A 35 -4.29 -5.36 7.23
N ASN A 36 -3.55 -4.25 7.36
CA ASN A 36 -3.40 -3.51 8.62
C ASN A 36 -4.56 -2.53 8.90
N ASN A 37 -5.65 -2.57 8.10
CA ASN A 37 -6.82 -1.69 8.25
C ASN A 37 -6.53 -0.18 8.17
N LEU A 38 -5.40 0.22 7.57
CA LEU A 38 -5.00 1.63 7.47
C LEU A 38 -5.91 2.42 6.50
N ALA A 39 -6.26 1.80 5.38
CA ALA A 39 -6.89 2.45 4.23
C ALA A 39 -8.19 1.77 3.78
N ASP A 40 -8.87 1.04 4.69
CA ASP A 40 -10.13 0.36 4.36
C ASP A 40 -11.19 1.34 3.84
N GLY A 41 -11.78 1.01 2.69
CA GLY A 41 -12.77 1.82 1.99
C GLY A 41 -12.37 2.21 0.56
N PRO A 42 -13.20 3.04 -0.10
CA PRO A 42 -12.93 3.51 -1.46
C PRO A 42 -11.67 4.38 -1.55
N VAL A 43 -10.89 4.20 -2.61
CA VAL A 43 -9.73 5.04 -2.91
C VAL A 43 -10.20 6.46 -3.21
N SER A 44 -9.79 7.40 -2.36
CA SER A 44 -10.09 8.83 -2.48
C SER A 44 -8.96 9.65 -1.87
N THR A 45 -8.91 10.95 -2.18
CA THR A 45 -7.93 11.88 -1.61
C THR A 45 -8.10 12.02 -0.10
N THR A 46 -9.35 12.07 0.38
CA THR A 46 -9.66 12.07 1.82
C THR A 46 -9.20 10.78 2.49
N GLY A 47 -9.55 9.62 1.92
CA GLY A 47 -9.11 8.32 2.44
C GLY A 47 -7.59 8.18 2.49
N ALA A 48 -6.87 8.71 1.49
CA ALA A 48 -5.41 8.72 1.48
C ALA A 48 -4.80 9.55 2.62
N LYS A 49 -5.38 10.73 2.93
CA LYS A 49 -4.94 11.55 4.06
C LYS A 49 -5.18 10.83 5.39
N THR A 50 -6.35 10.24 5.58
CA THR A 50 -6.68 9.48 6.78
C THR A 50 -5.77 8.25 6.94
N ALA A 51 -5.52 7.52 5.86
CA ALA A 51 -4.61 6.38 5.88
C ALA A 51 -3.18 6.78 6.24
N LEU A 52 -2.69 7.90 5.71
CA LEU A 52 -1.37 8.43 6.05
C LEU A 52 -1.27 8.83 7.53
N GLN A 53 -2.33 9.44 8.09
CA GLN A 53 -2.38 9.76 9.51
C GLN A 53 -2.31 8.50 10.37
N ARG A 54 -3.16 7.49 10.09
CA ARG A 54 -3.15 6.21 10.83
C ARG A 54 -1.81 5.49 10.72
N ALA A 55 -1.18 5.51 9.54
CA ALA A 55 0.13 4.90 9.33
C ALA A 55 1.18 5.53 10.24
N LYS A 56 1.19 6.86 10.38
CA LYS A 56 2.05 7.58 11.32
C LYS A 56 1.75 7.21 12.78
N GLU A 57 0.49 7.24 13.18
CA GLU A 57 0.05 6.92 14.54
C GLU A 57 0.41 5.48 14.95
N GLN A 58 0.43 4.55 13.99
CA GLN A 58 0.77 3.14 14.20
C GLN A 58 2.26 2.82 13.95
N GLY A 59 3.09 3.83 13.70
CA GLY A 59 4.54 3.65 13.56
C GLY A 59 5.01 3.01 12.24
N PHE A 60 4.20 3.03 11.18
CA PHE A 60 4.65 2.62 9.85
C PHE A 60 5.65 3.65 9.30
N ALA A 61 6.79 3.16 8.82
CA ALA A 61 7.80 3.99 8.15
C ALA A 61 7.22 4.69 6.91
N ASN A 62 7.58 5.96 6.72
CA ASN A 62 7.15 6.81 5.61
C ASN A 62 8.34 7.58 5.02
N GLY A 63 9.14 6.90 4.19
CA GLY A 63 10.24 7.48 3.41
C GLY A 63 9.78 8.06 2.09
#